data_AF-A0A962W5A0-F1
#
_entry.id   AF-A0A962W5A0-F1
#
_cell.length_a   1.000
_cell.length_b   1.000
_cell.length_c   1.000
_cell.angle_alpha   90.00
_cell.angle_beta   90.00
_cell.angle_gamma   90.00
#
_symmetry.space_group_name_H-M   'P 1'
#
loop_
_entity.id
_entity.type
_entity.pdbx_description
1 polymer ?
#
loop_
_entity_poly.entity_id
_entity_poly.type
_entity_poly.pdbx_seq_one_letter_code
_entity_poly.pdbx_strand_id
1 'polypeptide(L)' 'QDYDTSTEAFVLRQALDRLPEEYREPLLLQVISGYSQKEIARHLGISVAGAGTRLFRAREKMRALL' A
#
# COMPACT_ATOMS: atom_id res chain seq x y z
N GLN A 1 -3.04 -0.22 -23.06
CA GLN A 1 -2.72 0.16 -21.67
C GLN A 1 -1.29 0.65 -21.71
N ASP A 2 -1.09 1.97 -21.67
CA ASP A 2 0.24 2.54 -21.50
C ASP A 2 0.66 2.29 -20.06
N TYR A 3 1.37 1.19 -19.84
CA TYR A 3 2.07 1.00 -18.59
C TYR A 3 3.18 2.04 -18.54
N ASP A 4 3.15 2.93 -17.55
CA ASP A 4 4.21 3.89 -17.31
C ASP A 4 5.51 3.11 -17.02
N THR A 5 6.45 3.13 -17.96
CA THR A 5 7.78 2.49 -17.86
C THR A 5 8.86 3.49 -17.51
N SER A 6 8.51 4.68 -17.02
CA SER A 6 9.48 5.66 -16.55
C SER A 6 10.34 5.08 -15.41
N THR A 7 11.51 5.67 -15.22
CA THR A 7 12.39 5.35 -14.09
C THR A 7 11.66 5.50 -12.75
N GLU A 8 10.76 6.49 -12.64
CA GLU A 8 9.95 6.75 -11.44
C GLU A 8 8.99 5.59 -11.16
N ALA A 9 8.30 5.09 -12.20
CA ALA A 9 7.44 3.92 -12.09
C ALA A 9 8.22 2.65 -11.71
N PHE A 10 9.44 2.48 -12.25
CA PHE A 10 10.33 1.37 -11.89
C PHE A 10 10.76 1.41 -10.41
N VAL A 11 11.22 2.57 -9.93
CA VAL A 11 11.62 2.78 -8.53
C VAL A 11 10.44 2.55 -7.59
N LEU A 12 9.26 3.06 -7.93
CA LEU A 12 8.05 2.86 -7.14
C LEU A 12 7.67 1.37 -7.04
N ARG A 13 7.73 0.64 -8.16
CA ARG A 13 7.44 -0.80 -8.19
C ARG A 13 8.44 -1.58 -7.34
N GLN A 14 9.73 -1.24 -7.41
CA GLN A 14 10.75 -1.86 -6.56
C GLN A 14 10.52 -1.57 -5.08
N ALA A 15 10.13 -0.35 -4.71
CA ALA A 15 9.80 0.00 -3.33
C ALA A 15 8.59 -0.80 -2.82
N LEU A 16 7.54 -0.94 -3.63
CA LEU A 16 6.37 -1.76 -3.31
C LEU A 16 6.75 -3.24 -3.12
N ASP A 17 7.61 -3.79 -3.98
CA ASP A 17 8.06 -5.18 -3.87
C ASP A 17 8.87 -5.45 -2.58
N ARG A 18 9.55 -4.44 -2.04
CA ARG A 18 10.30 -4.55 -0.77
C ARG A 18 9.41 -4.39 0.47
N LEU A 19 8.18 -3.92 0.31
CA LEU A 19 7.25 -3.72 1.41
C LEU A 19 6.65 -5.08 1.85
N PRO A 20 6.66 -5.45 3.15
CA PRO A 20 5.99 -6.66 3.62
C PRO A 20 4.52 -6.69 3.21
N GLU A 21 4.02 -7.88 2.88
CA GLU A 21 2.67 -8.07 2.33
C GLU A 21 1.57 -7.47 3.21
N GLU A 22 1.69 -7.61 4.54
CA GLU A 22 0.76 -7.04 5.52
C GLU A 22 0.61 -5.51 5.45
N TYR A 23 1.59 -4.82 4.85
CA TYR A 23 1.58 -3.37 4.63
C TYR A 23 1.31 -3.02 3.17
N ARG A 24 1.78 -3.85 2.22
CA ARG A 24 1.58 -3.65 0.79
C ARG A 24 0.13 -3.78 0.39
N GLU A 25 -0.54 -4.84 0.83
CA GLU A 25 -1.92 -5.13 0.48
C GLU A 25 -2.89 -3.99 0.88
N PRO A 26 -2.93 -3.51 2.15
CA PRO A 26 -3.80 -2.39 2.51
C PRO A 26 -3.44 -1.10 1.77
N LEU A 27 -2.16 -0.86 1.48
CA LEU A 27 -1.72 0.33 0.75
C LEU A 27 -2.20 0.31 -0.71
N LEU A 28 -2.12 -0.83 -1.39
CA LEU A 28 -2.61 -0.99 -2.75
C LEU A 28 -4.14 -0.83 -2.81
N LEU A 29 -4.88 -1.44 -1.88
CA LEU A 29 -6.34 -1.26 -1.78
C LEU A 29 -6.72 0.22 -1.60
N GLN A 30 -5.95 0.97 -0.82
CA GLN A 30 -6.20 2.40 -0.63
C GLN A 30 -5.87 3.22 -1.88
N VAL A 31 -4.69 3.04 -2.46
CA VAL A 31 -4.17 3.92 -3.52
C VAL A 31 -4.71 3.57 -4.90
N ILE A 32 -4.83 2.28 -5.21
CA ILE A 32 -5.26 1.81 -6.53
C ILE A 32 -6.78 1.62 -6.56
N SER A 33 -7.34 1.00 -5.52
CA SER A 33 -8.77 0.69 -5.48
C SER A 33 -9.63 1.77 -4.79
N GLY A 34 -9.01 2.77 -4.14
CA GLY A 34 -9.71 3.87 -3.48
C GLY A 34 -10.43 3.49 -2.18
N TYR A 35 -10.11 2.35 -1.57
CA TYR A 35 -10.85 1.85 -0.41
C TYR A 35 -10.62 2.71 0.82
N SER A 36 -11.69 2.90 1.60
CA SER A 36 -11.61 3.48 2.94
C SER A 36 -10.99 2.51 3.94
N GLN A 37 -10.51 3.03 5.08
CA GLN A 37 -9.97 2.17 6.15
C GLN A 37 -10.97 1.13 6.65
N LYS A 38 -12.28 1.45 6.63
CA LYS A 38 -13.34 0.52 7.03
C LYS A 38 -13.51 -0.62 6.04
N GLU A 39 -13.43 -0.33 4.75
CA GLU A 39 -13.51 -1.34 3.69
C GLU A 39 -12.28 -2.23 3.68
N ILE A 40 -11.08 -1.65 3.86
CA ILE A 40 -9.83 -2.40 4.01
C ILE A 40 -9.90 -3.31 5.23
N ALA A 41 -10.36 -2.80 6.38
CA ALA A 41 -10.52 -3.60 7.59
C ALA A 41 -11.44 -4.79 7.37
N ARG A 42 -12.58 -4.57 6.70
CA ARG A 42 -13.52 -5.63 6.33
C ARG A 42 -12.90 -6.63 5.36
N HIS A 43 -12.18 -6.15 4.34
CA HIS A 43 -11.54 -6.97 3.32
C HIS A 43 -10.45 -7.88 3.92
N LEU A 44 -9.65 -7.36 4.85
CA LEU A 44 -8.54 -8.07 5.48
C LEU A 44 -8.94 -8.83 6.75
N GLY A 45 -10.19 -8.76 7.19
CA GLY A 45 -10.66 -9.41 8.42
C GLY A 45 -10.00 -8.86 9.70
N ILE A 46 -9.65 -7.57 9.73
CA ILE A 46 -9.00 -6.90 10.87
C ILE A 46 -9.85 -5.75 11.41
N SER A 47 -9.43 -5.17 12.54
CA SER A 47 -10.08 -3.96 13.07
C SER A 47 -9.75 -2.72 12.23
N VAL A 48 -10.63 -1.72 12.25
CA VAL A 48 -10.40 -0.42 11.56
C VAL A 48 -9.12 0.25 12.09
N ALA A 49 -8.89 0.19 13.40
CA ALA A 49 -7.65 0.65 14.01
C ALA A 49 -6.42 -0.11 13.47
N GLY A 50 -6.51 -1.43 13.35
CA GLY A 50 -5.45 -2.26 12.78
C GLY A 50 -5.14 -1.92 11.33
N ALA A 51 -6.18 -1.69 10.51
CA ALA A 51 -6.01 -1.21 9.13
C ALA A 51 -5.33 0.16 9.10
N GLY A 52 -5.73 1.09 9.98
CA GLY A 52 -5.09 2.40 10.14
C GLY A 52 -3.59 2.29 10.48
N THR A 53 -3.23 1.45 11.45
CA THR A 53 -1.82 1.20 11.83
C THR A 53 -1.02 0.60 10.68
N ARG A 54 -1.55 -0.41 9.98
CA ARG A 54 -0.87 -1.03 8.83
C ARG A 54 -0.64 -0.02 7.71
N LEU A 55 -1.64 0.79 7.37
CA LEU A 55 -1.52 1.86 6.38
C LEU A 55 -0.50 2.92 6.77
N PHE A 56 -0.47 3.32 8.05
CA PHE A 56 0.54 4.26 8.54
C PHE A 56 1.96 3.70 8.39
N ARG A 57 2.18 2.46 8.85
CA ARG A 57 3.48 1.78 8.72
C ARG A 57 3.87 1.54 7.26
N ALA A 58 2.90 1.24 6.39
CA ALA A 58 3.12 1.09 4.96
C ALA A 58 3.69 2.37 4.35
N ARG A 59 3.08 3.53 4.64
CA ARG A 59 3.55 4.83 4.16
C ARG A 59 4.94 5.19 4.69
N GLU A 60 5.20 4.97 5.97
CA GLU A 60 6.51 5.22 6.56
C GLU A 60 7.61 4.37 5.91
N LYS A 61 7.33 3.07 5.68
CA LYS A 61 8.27 2.19 4.99
C LYS A 61 8.48 2.58 3.53
N MET A 62 7.42 2.97 2.82
CA MET A 62 7.55 3.46 1.44
C MET A 62 8.43 4.70 1.37
N ARG A 63 8.26 5.67 2.30
CA ARG A 63 9.09 6.87 2.38
C ARG A 63 10.56 6.59 2.68
N ALA A 64 10.86 5.48 3.36
CA ALA A 64 12.24 5.06 3.62
C ALA A 64 12.88 4.27 2.47
N LEU A 65 12.07 3.80 1.51
CA LEU A 65 12.51 3.01 0.35
C LEU A 65 12.65 3.84 -0.94
N LEU A 66 11.95 4.98 -1.00
CA LEU A 66 12.03 5.98 -2.06
C LEU A 66 13.05 7.06 -1.70
#